data_AF-A0A2T0L7U5-F1
#
_entry.id   AF-A0A2T0L7U5-F1
#
_cell.length_a   1.000
_cell.length_b   1.000
_cell.length_c   1.000
_cell.angle_alpha   90.00
_cell.angle_beta   90.00
_cell.angle_gamma   90.00
#
_symmetry.space_group_name_H-M   'P 1'
#
loop_
_entity.id
_entity.type
_entity.pdbx_description
1 polymer ?
#
loop_
_entity_poly.entity_id
_entity_poly.type
_entity_poly.pdbx_seq_one_letter_code
_entity_poly.pdbx_strand_id
1 'polypeptide(L)'
;MPGALSNLNIGGGSPKGPTLDTVGSIPPPPARDWPDIKLDLMNARADGWGLVPMPEMEAYLNGLLATIKKTAGTPNYPGSVHIISETGLNANSSAGGNIFVSIGWLQSAESEDEIFAILSHEFGHIYLNHHAIFDARTAGDTSLAIVSLAWTVTNKSPTSNTWTGVDNIAVVQTLGTRVLFPAWQRSVEEQADRFGATISLRCGYSYVDGFKAFFERVIAYDQDAKARRQKLREKQLQAGREKAGQQAAAQARTQPIAPAVGGGAAQTVNQLTSIGELRDAVSQYTSARAGAQASVAEHLFDARAVIDDQISAQLESLHDDHGDPAAREDNLTALVRPMLGDKLPDARTEPWNAARKRGATPLILAHYKSISDMQDLQATGNYSKALQVATTIASGPTADHAYPVFLLSNMMTLSRSAPPDTQAQVLRRNLASRDRSWAVQTNLANRIGQKDPKQGEAFLLQQFDYFGRTSVTWPNVVSWYREHGDINRAKQLATTCWTEHPEMRAACVAASQAPAQKKSDDQAGGFSKAVDKMLDQAKGLLPK
;
A
#
# COMPACT_ATOMS: atom_id res chain seq x y z
N MET A 1 -51.04 -15.67 -24.36
CA MET A 1 -51.13 -16.88 -23.51
C MET A 1 -50.16 -17.92 -24.05
N PRO A 2 -49.49 -18.70 -23.18
CA PRO A 2 -48.05 -18.91 -23.21
C PRO A 2 -47.63 -20.29 -23.74
N GLY A 3 -46.35 -20.46 -24.09
CA GLY A 3 -45.76 -21.79 -24.16
C GLY A 3 -44.37 -21.86 -24.80
N ALA A 4 -43.38 -22.20 -23.98
CA ALA A 4 -42.09 -22.83 -24.31
C ALA A 4 -40.83 -21.94 -24.36
N LEU A 5 -40.48 -21.38 -23.20
CA LEU A 5 -39.09 -21.29 -22.77
C LEU A 5 -38.72 -22.65 -22.14
N SER A 6 -37.88 -23.43 -22.80
CA SER A 6 -37.27 -24.62 -22.21
C SER A 6 -35.81 -24.72 -22.65
N ASN A 7 -34.93 -24.75 -21.64
CA ASN A 7 -33.55 -25.26 -21.66
C ASN A 7 -32.44 -24.36 -22.19
N LEU A 8 -32.24 -23.21 -21.52
CA LEU A 8 -30.87 -22.75 -21.24
C LEU A 8 -30.45 -23.38 -19.91
N ASN A 9 -29.68 -24.46 -20.01
CA ASN A 9 -29.00 -25.09 -18.89
C ASN A 9 -27.92 -24.12 -18.38
N ILE A 10 -28.27 -23.26 -17.42
CA ILE A 10 -27.31 -22.42 -16.69
C ILE A 10 -26.64 -23.34 -15.67
N GLY A 11 -25.73 -24.19 -16.16
CA GLY A 11 -24.88 -25.01 -15.31
C GLY A 11 -23.97 -24.10 -14.49
N GLY A 12 -24.30 -23.92 -13.21
CA GLY A 12 -23.44 -23.31 -12.20
C GLY A 12 -22.26 -24.19 -11.86
N GLY A 13 -21.38 -24.44 -12.83
CA GLY A 13 -20.08 -25.07 -12.63
C GLY A 13 -18.99 -24.04 -12.89
N SER A 14 -18.39 -23.49 -11.84
CA SER A 14 -17.10 -22.81 -11.97
C SER A 14 -16.11 -23.78 -12.63
N PRO A 15 -15.27 -23.35 -13.59
CA PRO A 15 -14.23 -24.22 -14.12
C PRO A 15 -13.35 -24.68 -12.95
N LYS A 16 -13.38 -25.97 -12.64
CA LYS A 16 -12.44 -26.55 -11.67
C LYS A 16 -11.09 -26.58 -12.36
N GLY A 17 -10.24 -25.60 -12.08
CA GLY A 17 -8.82 -25.66 -12.41
C GLY A 17 -8.18 -26.92 -11.80
N PRO A 18 -6.98 -27.31 -12.24
CA PRO A 18 -6.28 -28.44 -11.64
C PRO A 18 -6.07 -28.19 -10.15
N THR A 19 -6.57 -29.09 -9.29
CA THR A 19 -6.37 -29.01 -7.84
C THR A 19 -5.13 -29.79 -7.42
N LEU A 20 -4.31 -29.20 -6.55
CA LEU A 20 -3.15 -29.89 -5.97
C LEU A 20 -3.45 -30.37 -4.54
N ASP A 21 -3.74 -31.66 -4.41
CA ASP A 21 -4.18 -32.25 -3.14
C ASP A 21 -3.03 -32.79 -2.28
N THR A 22 -1.82 -32.99 -2.83
CA THR A 22 -0.68 -33.60 -2.11
C THR A 22 0.67 -32.99 -2.51
N VAL A 23 1.61 -32.90 -1.57
CA VAL A 23 3.02 -32.61 -1.87
C VAL A 23 3.64 -33.79 -2.62
N GLY A 24 4.56 -33.53 -3.55
CA GLY A 24 5.27 -34.55 -4.33
C GLY A 24 4.64 -34.80 -5.71
N SER A 25 3.37 -34.47 -5.90
CA SER A 25 2.69 -34.51 -7.20
C SER A 25 2.64 -33.13 -7.85
N ILE A 26 2.65 -33.07 -9.18
CA ILE A 26 2.38 -31.84 -9.93
C ILE A 26 1.39 -32.21 -11.04
N PRO A 27 0.16 -31.66 -11.06
CA PRO A 27 -0.80 -31.94 -12.12
C PRO A 27 -0.30 -31.38 -13.45
N PRO A 28 -0.76 -31.89 -14.61
CA PRO A 28 -0.49 -31.26 -15.89
C PRO A 28 -0.88 -29.78 -15.87
N PRO A 29 -0.10 -28.90 -16.51
CA PRO A 29 -0.41 -27.48 -16.52
C PRO A 29 -1.75 -27.23 -17.24
N PRO A 30 -2.62 -26.35 -16.71
CA PRO A 30 -3.87 -26.00 -17.37
C PRO A 30 -3.60 -25.28 -18.70
N ALA A 31 -4.47 -25.52 -19.69
CA ALA A 31 -4.50 -24.71 -20.89
C ALA A 31 -4.99 -23.29 -20.55
N ARG A 32 -4.32 -22.28 -21.11
CA ARG A 32 -4.69 -20.87 -20.96
C ARG A 32 -4.12 -20.03 -22.08
N ASP A 33 -4.73 -18.87 -22.26
CA ASP A 33 -4.15 -17.77 -23.00
C ASP A 33 -3.34 -16.89 -22.05
N TRP A 34 -2.19 -16.42 -22.53
CA TRP A 34 -1.33 -15.52 -21.76
C TRP A 34 -1.71 -14.07 -22.06
N PRO A 35 -1.92 -13.23 -21.02
CA PRO A 35 -2.01 -11.79 -21.21
C PRO A 35 -0.77 -11.22 -21.89
N ASP A 36 -0.91 -10.04 -22.50
CA ASP A 36 0.24 -9.33 -23.07
C ASP A 36 1.23 -8.97 -21.94
N ILE A 37 2.39 -9.62 -21.97
CA ILE A 37 3.45 -9.43 -20.98
C ILE A 37 3.99 -8.00 -20.93
N LYS A 38 3.94 -7.25 -22.06
CA LYS A 38 4.34 -5.85 -22.07
C LYS A 38 3.34 -5.01 -21.30
N LEU A 39 2.04 -5.27 -21.48
CA LEU A 39 0.98 -4.58 -20.76
C LEU A 39 1.02 -4.91 -19.27
N ASP A 40 1.26 -6.17 -18.93
CA ASP A 40 1.44 -6.62 -17.55
C ASP A 40 2.61 -5.90 -16.85
N LEU A 41 3.75 -5.77 -17.53
CA LEU A 41 4.88 -5.02 -16.98
C LEU A 41 4.59 -3.52 -16.87
N MET A 42 3.81 -2.95 -17.80
CA MET A 42 3.36 -1.54 -17.70
C MET A 42 2.40 -1.34 -16.53
N ASN A 43 1.52 -2.30 -16.23
CA ASN A 43 0.69 -2.28 -15.02
C ASN A 43 1.55 -2.22 -13.77
N ALA A 44 2.57 -3.07 -13.66
CA ALA A 44 3.45 -3.09 -12.50
C ALA A 44 4.27 -1.78 -12.35
N ARG A 45 4.65 -1.15 -13.47
CA ARG A 45 5.29 0.19 -13.44
C ARG A 45 4.31 1.31 -13.10
N ALA A 46 3.02 1.10 -13.37
CA ALA A 46 1.97 2.05 -13.07
C ALA A 46 1.40 1.91 -11.65
N ASP A 47 1.55 0.74 -11.05
CA ASP A 47 1.16 0.44 -9.69
C ASP A 47 2.22 0.91 -8.66
N GLY A 48 1.75 1.28 -7.46
CA GLY A 48 2.59 1.78 -6.37
C GLY A 48 3.63 2.83 -6.81
N TRP A 49 4.90 2.58 -6.48
CA TRP A 49 6.05 3.40 -6.91
C TRP A 49 6.79 2.83 -8.13
N GLY A 50 6.22 1.84 -8.83
CA GLY A 50 6.86 1.14 -9.93
C GLY A 50 7.97 0.17 -9.49
N LEU A 51 8.78 -0.26 -10.47
CA LEU A 51 9.82 -1.27 -10.28
C LEU A 51 11.16 -0.64 -9.86
N VAL A 52 12.01 -1.45 -9.24
CA VAL A 52 13.37 -1.13 -8.84
C VAL A 52 14.34 -1.81 -9.79
N PRO A 53 15.01 -1.06 -10.70
CA PRO A 53 16.03 -1.64 -11.56
C PRO A 53 17.20 -2.21 -10.74
N MET A 54 17.37 -3.54 -10.75
CA MET A 54 18.53 -4.20 -10.14
C MET A 54 19.00 -5.34 -11.05
N PRO A 55 19.63 -5.05 -12.21
CA PRO A 55 19.87 -6.04 -13.26
C PRO A 55 20.66 -7.27 -12.79
N GLU A 56 21.64 -7.13 -11.89
CA GLU A 56 22.41 -8.26 -11.37
C GLU A 56 21.60 -9.16 -10.42
N MET A 57 20.69 -8.57 -9.64
CA MET A 57 19.79 -9.31 -8.76
C MET A 57 18.67 -9.95 -9.57
N GLU A 58 18.06 -9.23 -10.51
CA GLU A 58 17.07 -9.77 -11.43
C GLU A 58 17.65 -10.95 -12.23
N ALA A 59 18.87 -10.85 -12.75
CA ALA A 59 19.51 -11.95 -13.47
C ALA A 59 19.65 -13.22 -12.61
N TYR A 60 19.98 -13.05 -11.33
CA TYR A 60 20.09 -14.15 -10.39
C TYR A 60 18.73 -14.79 -10.07
N LEU A 61 17.74 -13.98 -9.71
CA LEU A 61 16.39 -14.44 -9.42
C LEU A 61 15.74 -15.13 -10.63
N ASN A 62 15.99 -14.61 -11.84
CA ASN A 62 15.52 -15.23 -13.09
C ASN A 62 16.23 -16.56 -13.39
N GLY A 63 17.47 -16.77 -12.93
CA GLY A 63 18.13 -18.07 -12.97
C GLY A 63 17.46 -19.11 -12.06
N LEU A 64 17.01 -18.68 -10.88
CA LEU A 64 16.22 -19.53 -9.98
C LEU A 64 14.85 -19.85 -10.59
N LEU A 65 14.16 -18.84 -11.14
CA LEU A 65 12.87 -19.03 -11.82
C LEU A 65 12.99 -19.95 -13.04
N ALA A 66 14.06 -19.86 -13.83
CA ALA A 66 14.31 -20.79 -14.93
C ALA A 66 14.45 -22.24 -14.44
N THR A 67 15.11 -22.44 -13.29
CA THR A 67 15.20 -23.76 -12.65
C THR A 67 13.81 -24.26 -12.22
N ILE A 68 13.00 -23.41 -11.58
CA ILE A 68 11.62 -23.70 -11.18
C ILE A 68 10.76 -24.11 -12.39
N LYS A 69 10.75 -23.28 -13.46
CA LYS A 69 10.02 -23.54 -14.72
C LYS A 69 10.41 -24.87 -15.35
N LYS A 70 11.71 -25.17 -15.40
CA LYS A 70 12.23 -26.45 -15.93
C LYS A 70 11.75 -27.64 -15.10
N THR A 71 11.84 -27.56 -13.77
CA THR A 71 11.42 -28.64 -12.86
C THR A 71 9.90 -28.86 -12.89
N ALA A 72 9.12 -27.80 -13.13
CA ALA A 72 7.67 -27.86 -13.32
C ALA A 72 7.24 -28.41 -14.70
N GLY A 73 8.18 -28.68 -15.63
CA GLY A 73 7.86 -29.13 -16.99
C GLY A 73 7.34 -28.02 -17.90
N THR A 74 7.55 -26.76 -17.55
CA THR A 74 7.05 -25.57 -18.28
C THR A 74 8.16 -24.55 -18.59
N PRO A 75 9.30 -24.96 -19.18
CA PRO A 75 10.46 -24.08 -19.40
C PRO A 75 10.16 -22.86 -20.29
N ASN A 76 9.12 -22.95 -21.13
CA ASN A 76 8.73 -21.90 -22.08
C ASN A 76 7.60 -20.99 -21.56
N TYR A 77 7.16 -21.14 -20.30
CA TYR A 77 6.20 -20.20 -19.72
C TYR A 77 6.79 -18.78 -19.71
N PRO A 78 6.02 -17.75 -20.11
CA PRO A 78 6.48 -16.38 -20.17
C PRO A 78 6.70 -15.82 -18.75
N GLY A 79 7.18 -14.58 -18.70
CA GLY A 79 7.37 -13.85 -17.46
C GLY A 79 8.75 -13.98 -16.83
N SER A 80 9.08 -13.00 -16.00
CA SER A 80 10.36 -12.83 -15.34
C SER A 80 10.16 -12.34 -13.91
N VAL A 81 11.20 -12.48 -13.09
CA VAL A 81 11.26 -11.88 -11.76
C VAL A 81 11.68 -10.42 -11.88
N HIS A 82 10.90 -9.54 -11.25
CA HIS A 82 11.14 -8.11 -11.11
C HIS A 82 11.11 -7.70 -9.65
N ILE A 83 11.66 -6.53 -9.34
CA ILE A 83 11.78 -6.04 -7.96
C ILE A 83 10.89 -4.83 -7.75
N ILE A 84 10.16 -4.80 -6.64
CA ILE A 84 9.31 -3.68 -6.25
C ILE A 84 9.88 -2.96 -5.03
N SER A 85 9.58 -1.68 -4.91
CA SER A 85 10.19 -0.78 -3.90
C SER A 85 9.70 -0.98 -2.47
N GLU A 86 8.73 -1.86 -2.27
CA GLU A 86 8.14 -2.12 -0.95
C GLU A 86 9.24 -2.61 0.02
N THR A 87 9.33 -1.95 1.18
CA THR A 87 10.30 -2.30 2.22
C THR A 87 9.77 -3.37 3.18
N GLY A 88 8.49 -3.71 3.08
CA GLY A 88 7.90 -4.86 3.76
C GLY A 88 8.18 -6.18 3.03
N LEU A 89 7.81 -7.28 3.66
CA LEU A 89 7.96 -8.62 3.09
C LEU A 89 6.76 -8.94 2.21
N ASN A 90 6.88 -8.61 0.92
CA ASN A 90 5.84 -8.88 -0.06
C ASN A 90 6.42 -9.54 -1.32
N ALA A 91 5.71 -10.54 -1.84
CA ALA A 91 5.92 -11.08 -3.16
C ALA A 91 4.55 -11.33 -3.79
N ASN A 92 4.46 -11.22 -5.11
CA ASN A 92 3.26 -11.60 -5.83
C ASN A 92 3.60 -12.03 -7.26
N SER A 93 2.61 -12.60 -7.93
CA SER A 93 2.70 -12.97 -9.33
C SER A 93 1.55 -12.37 -10.14
N SER A 94 1.76 -12.22 -11.44
CA SER A 94 0.72 -11.79 -12.37
C SER A 94 0.25 -12.91 -13.29
N ALA A 95 -0.92 -12.70 -13.88
CA ALA A 95 -1.45 -13.56 -14.94
C ALA A 95 -0.52 -13.64 -16.16
N GLY A 96 0.30 -12.60 -16.41
CA GLY A 96 1.32 -12.57 -17.47
C GLY A 96 2.55 -13.46 -17.20
N GLY A 97 2.63 -14.06 -16.00
CA GLY A 97 3.72 -14.93 -15.58
C GLY A 97 4.90 -14.22 -14.92
N ASN A 98 4.81 -12.91 -14.70
CA ASN A 98 5.82 -12.16 -13.96
C ASN A 98 5.68 -12.43 -12.46
N ILE A 99 6.80 -12.39 -11.75
CA ILE A 99 6.86 -12.45 -10.29
C ILE A 99 7.52 -11.16 -9.79
N PHE A 100 6.91 -10.52 -8.80
CA PHE A 100 7.38 -9.27 -8.22
C PHE A 100 7.83 -9.54 -6.79
N VAL A 101 9.10 -9.29 -6.51
CA VAL A 101 9.70 -9.51 -5.19
C VAL A 101 10.04 -8.16 -4.58
N SER A 102 9.57 -7.91 -3.37
CA SER A 102 9.91 -6.68 -2.63
C SER A 102 11.40 -6.60 -2.31
N ILE A 103 11.92 -5.38 -2.29
CA ILE A 103 13.28 -5.14 -1.79
C ILE A 103 13.41 -5.51 -0.31
N GLY A 104 12.32 -5.51 0.46
CA GLY A 104 12.27 -6.04 1.82
C GLY A 104 12.73 -7.49 1.91
N TRP A 105 12.25 -8.38 1.04
CA TRP A 105 12.73 -9.77 0.96
C TRP A 105 14.23 -9.86 0.65
N LEU A 106 14.72 -9.04 -0.28
CA LEU A 106 16.14 -9.04 -0.65
C LEU A 106 17.06 -8.55 0.50
N GLN A 107 16.51 -7.77 1.42
CA GLN A 107 17.21 -7.29 2.61
C GLN A 107 17.19 -8.31 3.74
N SER A 108 16.08 -9.05 3.88
CA SER A 108 15.77 -9.88 5.06
C SER A 108 16.11 -11.35 4.91
N ALA A 109 16.01 -11.93 3.69
CA ALA A 109 16.28 -13.35 3.48
C ALA A 109 17.74 -13.68 3.80
N GLU A 110 17.96 -14.85 4.40
CA GLU A 110 19.28 -15.29 4.89
C GLU A 110 19.86 -16.42 4.03
N SER A 111 19.04 -17.07 3.19
CA SER A 111 19.45 -18.14 2.29
C SER A 111 18.83 -18.00 0.89
N GLU A 112 19.43 -18.69 -0.10
CA GLU A 112 18.81 -18.88 -1.41
C GLU A 112 17.56 -19.78 -1.29
N ASP A 113 17.50 -20.67 -0.28
CA ASP A 113 16.37 -21.56 -0.04
C ASP A 113 15.08 -20.79 0.30
N GLU A 114 15.15 -19.73 1.10
CA GLU A 114 14.00 -18.86 1.38
C GLU A 114 13.49 -18.19 0.09
N ILE A 115 14.40 -17.62 -0.69
CA ILE A 115 14.07 -16.97 -1.97
C ILE A 115 13.51 -17.98 -2.97
N PHE A 116 14.07 -19.19 -3.03
CA PHE A 116 13.59 -20.25 -3.90
C PHE A 116 12.20 -20.72 -3.49
N ALA A 117 11.92 -20.81 -2.18
CA ALA A 117 10.59 -21.13 -1.66
C ALA A 117 9.56 -20.08 -2.09
N ILE A 118 9.86 -18.79 -1.89
CA ILE A 118 9.00 -17.67 -2.30
C ILE A 118 8.74 -17.72 -3.82
N LEU A 119 9.78 -17.82 -4.64
CA LEU A 119 9.63 -17.89 -6.09
C LEU A 119 8.86 -19.12 -6.55
N SER A 120 9.02 -20.26 -5.86
CA SER A 120 8.29 -21.49 -6.18
C SER A 120 6.82 -21.41 -5.78
N HIS A 121 6.51 -20.77 -4.66
CA HIS A 121 5.14 -20.46 -4.23
C HIS A 121 4.45 -19.55 -5.25
N GLU A 122 5.07 -18.41 -5.61
CA GLU A 122 4.54 -17.48 -6.60
C GLU A 122 4.38 -18.12 -7.98
N PHE A 123 5.35 -18.92 -8.39
CA PHE A 123 5.22 -19.68 -9.63
C PHE A 123 4.11 -20.74 -9.53
N GLY A 124 3.73 -21.21 -8.34
CA GLY A 124 2.56 -22.06 -8.13
C GLY A 124 1.26 -21.37 -8.52
N HIS A 125 1.08 -20.09 -8.15
CA HIS A 125 -0.07 -19.29 -8.59
C HIS A 125 -0.13 -19.15 -10.10
N ILE A 126 1.03 -18.89 -10.72
CA ILE A 126 1.15 -18.87 -12.18
C ILE A 126 0.80 -20.26 -12.71
N TYR A 127 1.46 -21.32 -12.29
CA TYR A 127 1.34 -22.66 -12.83
C TYR A 127 -0.11 -23.17 -12.79
N LEU A 128 -0.78 -23.04 -11.65
CA LEU A 128 -2.15 -23.50 -11.43
C LEU A 128 -3.21 -22.54 -11.99
N ASN A 129 -2.78 -21.44 -12.61
CA ASN A 129 -3.63 -20.41 -13.20
C ASN A 129 -4.65 -19.82 -12.21
N HIS A 130 -4.20 -19.58 -10.97
CA HIS A 130 -5.04 -19.01 -9.92
C HIS A 130 -5.59 -17.62 -10.32
N HIS A 131 -4.87 -16.88 -11.16
CA HIS A 131 -5.27 -15.57 -11.71
C HIS A 131 -6.61 -15.59 -12.47
N ALA A 132 -6.91 -16.65 -13.21
CA ALA A 132 -8.17 -16.75 -13.96
C ALA A 132 -9.42 -16.85 -13.06
N ILE A 133 -9.24 -17.30 -11.82
CA ILE A 133 -10.32 -17.35 -10.83
C ILE A 133 -10.71 -15.93 -10.39
N PHE A 134 -9.75 -15.02 -10.35
CA PHE A 134 -9.96 -13.62 -9.97
C PHE A 134 -10.66 -12.86 -11.10
N ASP A 135 -10.19 -12.98 -12.35
CA ASP A 135 -10.78 -12.32 -13.53
C ASP A 135 -12.26 -12.68 -13.75
N ALA A 136 -12.62 -13.96 -13.51
CA ALA A 136 -13.99 -14.44 -13.68
C ALA A 136 -14.97 -13.84 -12.64
N ARG A 137 -14.48 -13.27 -11.54
CA ARG A 137 -15.28 -12.76 -10.41
C ARG A 137 -15.26 -11.25 -10.27
N THR A 138 -14.21 -10.57 -10.73
CA THR A 138 -14.18 -9.09 -10.86
C THR A 138 -15.23 -8.58 -11.84
N ALA A 139 -15.65 -9.40 -12.80
CA ALA A 139 -16.78 -9.10 -13.69
C ALA A 139 -18.16 -9.03 -12.97
N GLY A 140 -18.27 -9.54 -11.73
CA GLY A 140 -19.54 -9.66 -11.00
C GLY A 140 -19.75 -8.65 -9.87
N ASP A 141 -18.82 -8.53 -8.91
CA ASP A 141 -19.17 -7.98 -7.57
C ASP A 141 -18.19 -6.97 -6.95
N THR A 142 -17.16 -6.50 -7.67
CA THR A 142 -16.09 -5.64 -7.09
C THR A 142 -16.44 -4.13 -7.10
N SER A 143 -17.70 -3.77 -6.88
CA SER A 143 -18.16 -2.37 -7.05
C SER A 143 -18.29 -1.55 -5.77
N LEU A 144 -18.35 -2.16 -4.58
CA LEU A 144 -18.72 -1.45 -3.34
C LEU A 144 -17.55 -1.12 -2.40
N ALA A 145 -16.57 -2.03 -2.22
CA ALA A 145 -15.43 -1.80 -1.32
C ALA A 145 -14.44 -0.76 -1.85
N ILE A 146 -14.23 -0.70 -3.18
CA ILE A 146 -13.38 0.31 -3.82
C ILE A 146 -14.02 1.71 -3.72
N VAL A 147 -15.35 1.79 -3.79
CA VAL A 147 -16.09 3.06 -3.73
C VAL A 147 -16.07 3.66 -2.32
N SER A 148 -16.27 2.87 -1.26
CA SER A 148 -16.24 3.36 0.12
C SER A 148 -14.86 3.87 0.53
N LEU A 149 -13.82 3.24 0.00
CA LEU A 149 -12.43 3.55 0.27
C LEU A 149 -11.96 4.79 -0.51
N ALA A 150 -12.27 4.88 -1.80
CA ALA A 150 -12.08 6.10 -2.59
C ALA A 150 -12.82 7.31 -1.99
N TRP A 151 -14.00 7.09 -1.39
CA TRP A 151 -14.79 8.09 -0.67
C TRP A 151 -14.12 8.54 0.65
N THR A 152 -13.44 7.65 1.36
CA THR A 152 -12.73 8.01 2.61
C THR A 152 -11.45 8.79 2.31
N VAL A 153 -10.74 8.47 1.23
CA VAL A 153 -9.56 9.24 0.81
C VAL A 153 -9.93 10.65 0.35
N THR A 154 -11.03 10.78 -0.38
CA THR A 154 -11.48 12.09 -0.91
C THR A 154 -12.10 13.01 0.15
N ASN A 155 -12.56 12.48 1.29
CA ASN A 155 -13.28 13.25 2.31
C ASN A 155 -12.55 13.42 3.65
N LYS A 156 -11.26 13.06 3.78
CA LYS A 156 -10.50 13.41 4.99
C LYS A 156 -10.43 14.94 5.14
N SER A 157 -10.96 15.43 6.26
CA SER A 157 -11.04 16.85 6.58
C SER A 157 -9.64 17.48 6.60
N PRO A 158 -9.42 18.63 5.95
CA PRO A 158 -8.17 19.38 6.07
C PRO A 158 -8.10 19.97 7.47
N THR A 159 -7.52 19.24 8.42
CA THR A 159 -7.05 19.85 9.66
C THR A 159 -5.82 20.68 9.31
N SER A 160 -5.88 21.95 9.68
CA SER A 160 -4.93 22.99 9.35
C SER A 160 -3.52 22.65 9.84
N ASN A 161 -2.74 22.03 8.96
CA ASN A 161 -1.28 22.12 8.77
C ASN A 161 -0.91 21.28 7.52
N THR A 162 -1.31 21.79 6.36
CA THR A 162 -0.61 21.63 5.06
C THR A 162 0.13 20.31 4.79
N TRP A 163 -0.64 19.26 4.48
CA TRP A 163 -0.24 18.11 3.65
C TRP A 163 -1.26 17.91 2.52
N THR A 164 -1.34 18.86 1.59
CA THR A 164 -2.39 18.89 0.55
C THR A 164 -1.98 18.26 -0.79
N GLY A 165 -1.00 17.35 -0.81
CA GLY A 165 -0.59 16.70 -2.06
C GLY A 165 -0.07 15.28 -1.95
N VAL A 166 0.47 14.89 -0.79
CA VAL A 166 1.05 13.55 -0.59
C VAL A 166 0.08 12.60 0.10
N ASP A 167 -0.81 13.09 0.97
CA ASP A 167 -1.82 12.24 1.65
C ASP A 167 -2.85 11.67 0.67
N ASN A 168 -3.21 12.40 -0.39
CA ASN A 168 -4.16 11.89 -1.39
C ASN A 168 -3.53 10.86 -2.33
N ILE A 169 -2.20 10.90 -2.53
CA ILE A 169 -1.50 9.97 -3.43
C ILE A 169 -1.04 8.73 -2.66
N ALA A 170 -0.48 8.91 -1.45
CA ALA A 170 -0.06 7.79 -0.61
C ALA A 170 -1.25 6.92 -0.18
N VAL A 171 -2.41 7.51 0.16
CA VAL A 171 -3.56 6.71 0.57
C VAL A 171 -4.20 6.00 -0.63
N VAL A 172 -4.28 6.61 -1.83
CA VAL A 172 -4.78 5.91 -3.03
C VAL A 172 -3.82 4.81 -3.51
N GLN A 173 -2.50 4.97 -3.33
CA GLN A 173 -1.50 4.00 -3.78
C GLN A 173 -1.18 2.89 -2.76
N THR A 174 -1.46 3.11 -1.47
CA THR A 174 -1.43 2.03 -0.45
C THR A 174 -2.63 1.07 -0.62
N LEU A 175 -3.56 1.44 -1.50
CA LEU A 175 -4.76 0.69 -1.86
C LEU A 175 -4.66 0.16 -3.28
N GLY A 176 -3.54 -0.49 -3.60
CA GLY A 176 -3.51 -1.41 -4.74
C GLY A 176 -4.75 -2.30 -4.67
N THR A 177 -5.30 -2.66 -5.84
CA THR A 177 -6.56 -3.38 -6.11
C THR A 177 -6.65 -4.80 -5.51
N ARG A 178 -6.03 -5.05 -4.36
CA ARG A 178 -6.01 -6.29 -3.60
C ARG A 178 -7.36 -6.48 -2.90
N VAL A 179 -8.32 -6.95 -3.67
CA VAL A 179 -9.69 -7.23 -3.24
C VAL A 179 -9.72 -8.59 -2.52
N LEU A 180 -10.33 -8.57 -1.33
CA LEU A 180 -10.54 -9.61 -0.32
C LEU A 180 -11.33 -10.86 -0.78
N PHE A 181 -10.87 -12.09 -0.48
CA PHE A 181 -11.69 -13.33 -0.59
C PHE A 181 -11.30 -14.50 0.38
N PRO A 182 -11.85 -14.58 1.61
CA PRO A 182 -11.24 -15.37 2.71
C PRO A 182 -11.14 -16.90 2.56
N ALA A 183 -12.14 -17.61 2.00
CA ALA A 183 -12.16 -19.08 2.03
C ALA A 183 -11.56 -19.75 0.77
N TRP A 184 -11.67 -19.09 -0.38
CA TRP A 184 -11.02 -19.54 -1.62
C TRP A 184 -9.55 -19.15 -1.66
N GLN A 185 -9.16 -18.00 -1.07
CA GLN A 185 -7.74 -17.65 -0.91
C GLN A 185 -7.00 -18.75 -0.15
N ARG A 186 -7.54 -19.23 0.98
CA ARG A 186 -6.85 -20.29 1.73
C ARG A 186 -6.55 -21.56 0.92
N SER A 187 -7.49 -22.09 0.15
CA SER A 187 -7.23 -23.28 -0.66
C SER A 187 -6.30 -23.01 -1.85
N VAL A 188 -6.33 -21.80 -2.40
CA VAL A 188 -5.40 -21.32 -3.44
C VAL A 188 -3.97 -21.21 -2.89
N GLU A 189 -3.79 -20.61 -1.72
CA GLU A 189 -2.52 -20.49 -1.01
C GLU A 189 -1.96 -21.87 -0.63
N GLU A 190 -2.78 -22.76 -0.05
CA GLU A 190 -2.35 -24.11 0.31
C GLU A 190 -1.92 -24.93 -0.93
N GLN A 191 -2.54 -24.70 -2.09
CA GLN A 191 -2.12 -25.33 -3.34
C GLN A 191 -0.78 -24.77 -3.84
N ALA A 192 -0.58 -23.45 -3.77
CA ALA A 192 0.68 -22.82 -4.11
C ALA A 192 1.82 -23.27 -3.17
N ASP A 193 1.54 -23.42 -1.87
CA ASP A 193 2.45 -23.97 -0.87
C ASP A 193 2.86 -25.40 -1.19
N ARG A 194 1.88 -26.27 -1.47
CA ARG A 194 2.16 -27.67 -1.86
C ARG A 194 2.97 -27.75 -3.14
N PHE A 195 2.65 -26.91 -4.13
CA PHE A 195 3.37 -26.85 -5.39
C PHE A 195 4.81 -26.39 -5.15
N GLY A 196 4.98 -25.29 -4.43
CA GLY A 196 6.28 -24.69 -4.19
C GLY A 196 7.19 -25.61 -3.36
N ALA A 197 6.66 -26.27 -2.34
CA ALA A 197 7.39 -27.27 -1.56
C ALA A 197 7.79 -28.46 -2.44
N THR A 198 6.90 -28.93 -3.32
CA THR A 198 7.21 -30.01 -4.28
C THR A 198 8.37 -29.63 -5.19
N ILE A 199 8.36 -28.43 -5.76
CA ILE A 199 9.45 -27.94 -6.62
C ILE A 199 10.76 -27.79 -5.83
N SER A 200 10.68 -27.22 -4.62
CA SER A 200 11.84 -27.03 -3.74
C SER A 200 12.52 -28.35 -3.39
N LEU A 201 11.74 -29.34 -2.95
CA LEU A 201 12.25 -30.67 -2.62
C LEU A 201 12.86 -31.38 -3.85
N ARG A 202 12.23 -31.28 -5.03
CA ARG A 202 12.75 -31.86 -6.29
C ARG A 202 14.07 -31.22 -6.73
N CYS A 203 14.27 -29.94 -6.43
CA CYS A 203 15.50 -29.22 -6.71
C CYS A 203 16.55 -29.36 -5.59
N GLY A 204 16.25 -30.13 -4.53
CA GLY A 204 17.15 -30.34 -3.40
C GLY A 204 17.32 -29.11 -2.50
N TYR A 205 16.32 -28.23 -2.43
CA TYR A 205 16.26 -27.12 -1.46
C TYR A 205 15.80 -27.60 -0.09
N SER A 206 16.38 -27.00 0.95
CA SER A 206 16.03 -27.27 2.35
C SER A 206 14.61 -26.81 2.61
N TYR A 207 13.75 -27.70 3.11
CA TYR A 207 12.42 -27.31 3.57
C TYR A 207 12.50 -26.40 4.81
N VAL A 208 13.43 -26.71 5.72
CA VAL A 208 13.60 -25.99 6.99
C VAL A 208 14.15 -24.59 6.73
N ASP A 209 15.21 -24.46 5.94
CA ASP A 209 15.83 -23.17 5.62
C ASP A 209 15.15 -22.45 4.44
N GLY A 210 14.13 -23.07 3.85
CA GLY A 210 13.32 -22.54 2.76
C GLY A 210 11.92 -22.16 3.22
N PHE A 211 10.94 -23.03 2.98
CA PHE A 211 9.52 -22.75 3.28
C PHE A 211 9.25 -22.47 4.76
N LYS A 212 9.86 -23.24 5.67
CA LYS A 212 9.64 -23.04 7.11
C LYS A 212 10.22 -21.68 7.55
N ALA A 213 11.48 -21.40 7.21
CA ALA A 213 12.12 -20.11 7.48
C ALA A 213 11.37 -18.93 6.84
N PHE A 214 10.84 -19.10 5.62
CA PHE A 214 9.97 -18.13 4.95
C PHE A 214 8.74 -17.78 5.81
N PHE A 215 7.98 -18.77 6.28
CA PHE A 215 6.81 -18.52 7.13
C PHE A 215 7.19 -17.87 8.46
N GLU A 216 8.21 -18.38 9.15
CA GLU A 216 8.70 -17.80 10.41
C GLU A 216 9.12 -16.34 10.25
N ARG A 217 9.72 -15.98 9.11
CA ARG A 217 10.11 -14.61 8.81
C ARG A 217 8.91 -13.70 8.59
N VAL A 218 7.88 -14.16 7.87
CA VAL A 218 6.63 -13.42 7.72
C VAL A 218 5.98 -13.20 9.09
N ILE A 219 5.87 -14.25 9.91
CA ILE A 219 5.30 -14.18 11.26
C ILE A 219 6.04 -13.14 12.11
N ALA A 220 7.37 -13.22 12.16
CA ALA A 220 8.20 -12.29 12.92
C ALA A 220 8.05 -10.85 12.41
N TYR A 221 8.08 -10.67 11.09
CA TYR A 221 7.91 -9.35 10.47
C TYR A 221 6.54 -8.73 10.81
N ASP A 222 5.47 -9.51 10.75
CA ASP A 222 4.11 -9.02 11.05
C ASP A 222 3.96 -8.62 12.51
N GLN A 223 4.54 -9.40 13.43
CA GLN A 223 4.57 -9.05 14.85
C GLN A 223 5.34 -7.75 15.08
N ASP A 224 6.53 -7.61 14.49
CA ASP A 224 7.35 -6.41 14.58
C ASP A 224 6.68 -5.20 13.92
N ALA A 225 6.04 -5.38 12.78
CA ALA A 225 5.32 -4.33 12.06
C ALA A 225 4.11 -3.84 12.87
N LYS A 226 3.33 -4.77 13.46
CA LYS A 226 2.23 -4.43 14.38
C LYS A 226 2.75 -3.64 15.59
N ALA A 227 3.84 -4.10 16.21
CA ALA A 227 4.44 -3.41 17.35
C ALA A 227 4.97 -2.00 16.99
N ARG A 228 5.64 -1.86 15.84
CA ARG A 228 6.11 -0.55 15.34
C ARG A 228 4.96 0.40 15.03
N ARG A 229 3.89 -0.08 14.38
CA ARG A 229 2.69 0.71 14.10
C ARG A 229 2.04 1.20 15.39
N GLN A 230 1.88 0.31 16.37
CA GLN A 230 1.33 0.67 17.68
C GLN A 230 2.18 1.75 18.35
N LYS A 231 3.50 1.58 18.40
CA LYS A 231 4.41 2.57 18.99
C LYS A 231 4.40 3.91 18.27
N LEU A 232 4.34 3.92 16.94
CA LEU A 232 4.23 5.14 16.16
C LEU A 232 2.89 5.84 16.40
N ARG A 233 1.81 5.07 16.47
CA ARG A 233 0.46 5.57 16.78
C ARG A 233 0.43 6.21 18.16
N GLU A 234 0.98 5.56 19.19
CA GLU A 234 1.10 6.12 20.54
C GLU A 234 1.83 7.47 20.54
N LYS A 235 2.97 7.56 19.83
CA LYS A 235 3.70 8.82 19.68
C LYS A 235 2.89 9.90 18.97
N GLN A 236 2.17 9.55 17.89
CA GLN A 236 1.33 10.47 17.14
C GLN A 236 0.14 10.97 17.97
N LEU A 237 -0.49 10.08 18.76
CA LEU A 237 -1.57 10.43 19.67
C LEU A 237 -1.07 11.35 20.78
N GLN A 238 0.08 11.06 21.38
CA GLN A 238 0.70 11.93 22.38
C GLN A 238 0.98 13.33 21.80
N ALA A 239 1.65 13.41 20.65
CA ALA A 239 1.95 14.69 20.01
C ALA A 239 0.69 15.46 19.59
N GLY A 240 -0.34 14.75 19.10
CA GLY A 240 -1.63 15.32 18.74
C GLY A 240 -2.38 15.87 19.94
N ARG A 241 -2.39 15.12 21.06
CA ARG A 241 -2.97 15.52 22.34
C ARG A 241 -2.28 16.78 22.89
N GLU A 242 -0.95 16.78 22.96
CA GLU A 242 -0.17 17.94 23.41
C GLU A 242 -0.47 19.19 22.55
N LYS A 243 -0.55 19.03 21.23
CA LYS A 243 -0.87 20.13 20.32
C LYS A 243 -2.30 20.64 20.51
N ALA A 244 -3.27 19.75 20.71
CA ALA A 244 -4.66 20.13 20.98
C ALA A 244 -4.78 20.91 22.30
N GLY A 245 -4.11 20.44 23.36
CA GLY A 245 -4.02 21.12 24.64
C GLY A 245 -3.38 22.50 24.52
N GLN A 246 -2.24 22.60 23.81
CA GLN A 246 -1.54 23.88 23.56
C GLN A 246 -2.40 24.88 22.77
N GLN A 247 -3.11 24.42 21.73
CA GLN A 247 -3.98 25.28 20.92
C GLN A 247 -5.17 25.80 21.74
N ALA A 248 -5.81 24.93 22.51
CA ALA A 248 -6.90 25.33 23.40
C ALA A 248 -6.42 26.30 24.49
N ALA A 249 -5.26 26.04 25.09
CA ALA A 249 -4.64 26.95 26.06
C ALA A 249 -4.27 28.31 25.43
N ALA A 250 -3.75 28.33 24.21
CA ALA A 250 -3.43 29.56 23.49
C ALA A 250 -4.69 30.38 23.20
N GLN A 251 -5.75 29.73 22.69
CA GLN A 251 -7.05 30.38 22.48
C GLN A 251 -7.62 30.95 23.79
N ALA A 252 -7.56 30.18 24.87
CA ALA A 252 -7.99 30.58 26.20
C ALA A 252 -7.28 31.86 26.69
N ARG A 253 -5.96 31.96 26.43
CA ARG A 253 -5.13 33.12 26.80
C ARG A 253 -5.43 34.37 25.97
N THR A 254 -5.92 34.21 24.74
CA THR A 254 -6.24 35.33 23.84
C THR A 254 -7.66 35.87 23.97
N GLN A 255 -8.57 35.14 24.62
CA GLN A 255 -9.94 35.60 24.82
C GLN A 255 -10.02 36.64 25.96
N PRO A 256 -10.76 37.75 25.77
CA PRO A 256 -11.00 38.71 26.84
C PRO A 256 -11.59 38.02 28.07
N ILE A 257 -11.15 38.41 29.27
CA ILE A 257 -11.79 38.01 30.51
C ILE A 257 -13.17 38.67 30.52
N ALA A 258 -14.21 37.96 30.06
CA ALA A 258 -15.57 38.37 30.32
C ALA A 258 -15.78 38.31 31.84
N PRO A 259 -16.31 39.37 32.49
CA PRO A 259 -16.67 39.29 33.90
C PRO A 259 -17.72 38.18 34.03
N ALA A 260 -17.36 37.10 34.73
CA ALA A 260 -18.28 36.03 35.02
C ALA A 260 -19.38 36.60 35.93
N VAL A 261 -20.58 36.82 35.37
CA VAL A 261 -21.79 37.02 36.17
C VAL A 261 -22.12 35.66 36.77
N GLY A 262 -21.53 35.37 37.94
CA GLY A 262 -21.83 34.19 38.74
C GLY A 262 -20.58 33.48 39.28
N GLY A 263 -20.28 33.75 40.56
CA GLY A 263 -19.51 32.85 41.43
C GLY A 263 -18.04 33.20 41.69
N GLY A 264 -17.77 33.81 42.84
CA GLY A 264 -16.47 33.80 43.53
C GLY A 264 -15.40 34.81 43.08
N ALA A 265 -15.05 34.83 41.79
CA ALA A 265 -13.88 35.61 41.33
C ALA A 265 -14.05 37.13 41.46
N ALA A 266 -15.29 37.63 41.34
CA ALA A 266 -15.59 39.06 41.51
C ALA A 266 -15.43 39.56 42.95
N GLN A 267 -15.51 38.68 43.96
CA GLN A 267 -15.31 39.04 45.36
C GLN A 267 -13.82 39.22 45.70
N THR A 268 -12.94 38.44 45.08
CA THR A 268 -11.49 38.51 45.33
C THR A 268 -10.85 39.76 44.69
N VAL A 269 -11.35 40.20 43.54
CA VAL A 269 -10.81 41.38 42.82
C VAL A 269 -11.01 42.69 43.62
N ASN A 270 -12.06 42.78 44.42
CA ASN A 270 -12.37 43.96 45.24
C ASN A 270 -11.55 44.08 46.55
N GLN A 271 -10.69 43.12 46.87
CA GLN A 271 -9.84 43.14 48.08
C GLN A 271 -8.35 43.36 47.79
N LEU A 272 -7.95 43.50 46.52
CA LEU A 272 -6.55 43.63 46.11
C LEU A 272 -6.13 45.10 46.20
N THR A 273 -5.06 45.38 46.95
CA THR A 273 -4.65 46.77 47.28
C THR A 273 -3.50 47.29 46.40
N SER A 274 -2.90 46.43 45.56
CA SER A 274 -1.81 46.83 44.66
C SER A 274 -1.99 46.32 43.22
N ILE A 275 -1.40 47.06 42.26
CA ILE A 275 -1.39 46.70 40.83
C ILE A 275 -0.66 45.36 40.58
N GLY A 276 0.32 45.02 41.42
CA GLY A 276 1.06 43.75 41.34
C GLY A 276 0.19 42.54 41.67
N GLU A 277 -0.55 42.59 42.77
CA GLU A 277 -1.42 41.48 43.20
C GLU A 277 -2.61 41.26 42.23
N LEU A 278 -3.13 42.34 41.64
CA LEU A 278 -4.13 42.27 40.56
C LEU A 278 -3.57 41.57 39.31
N ARG A 279 -2.33 41.90 38.92
CA ARG A 279 -1.66 41.26 37.79
C ARG A 279 -1.43 39.76 38.05
N ASP A 280 -1.04 39.40 39.27
CA ASP A 280 -0.78 38.02 39.65
C ASP A 280 -2.08 37.19 39.75
N ALA A 281 -3.15 37.75 40.32
CA ALA A 281 -4.46 37.10 40.38
C ALA A 281 -5.07 36.88 38.98
N VAL A 282 -4.95 37.88 38.09
CA VAL A 282 -5.36 37.75 36.68
C VAL A 282 -4.52 36.68 35.98
N SER A 283 -3.20 36.67 36.18
CA SER A 283 -2.31 35.66 35.60
C SER A 283 -2.64 34.24 36.08
N GLN A 284 -2.93 34.05 37.37
CA GLN A 284 -3.33 32.78 37.95
C GLN A 284 -4.68 32.31 37.39
N TYR A 285 -5.68 33.19 37.28
CA TYR A 285 -6.99 32.86 36.70
C TYR A 285 -6.89 32.49 35.22
N THR A 286 -6.16 33.27 34.42
CA THR A 286 -5.94 32.96 33.00
C THR A 286 -5.19 31.64 32.83
N SER A 287 -4.24 31.34 33.72
CA SER A 287 -3.51 30.06 33.72
C SER A 287 -4.40 28.87 34.09
N ALA A 288 -5.27 29.01 35.11
CA ALA A 288 -6.23 27.98 35.51
C ALA A 288 -7.27 27.69 34.41
N ARG A 289 -7.83 28.73 33.79
CA ARG A 289 -8.75 28.61 32.64
C ARG A 289 -8.07 27.94 31.44
N ALA A 290 -6.84 28.35 31.12
CA ALA A 290 -6.08 27.74 30.05
C ALA A 290 -5.81 26.25 30.31
N GLY A 291 -5.50 25.87 31.55
CA GLY A 291 -5.34 24.47 31.96
C GLY A 291 -6.63 23.65 31.84
N ALA A 292 -7.78 24.20 32.27
CA ALA A 292 -9.06 23.53 32.15
C ALA A 292 -9.50 23.34 30.68
N GLN A 293 -9.33 24.36 29.83
CA GLN A 293 -9.65 24.25 28.40
C GLN A 293 -8.70 23.32 27.66
N ALA A 294 -7.41 23.27 28.04
CA ALA A 294 -6.47 22.28 27.52
C ALA A 294 -6.90 20.85 27.87
N SER A 295 -7.23 20.58 29.13
CA SER A 295 -7.69 19.25 29.57
C SER A 295 -8.95 18.79 28.85
N VAL A 296 -9.94 19.66 28.63
CA VAL A 296 -11.16 19.32 27.86
C VAL A 296 -10.84 19.01 26.40
N ALA A 297 -9.95 19.78 25.78
CA ALA A 297 -9.54 19.57 24.39
C ALA A 297 -8.76 18.25 24.22
N GLU A 298 -7.90 17.90 25.18
CA GLU A 298 -7.22 16.62 25.23
C GLU A 298 -8.21 15.45 25.35
N HIS A 299 -9.19 15.52 26.26
CA HIS A 299 -10.21 14.47 26.40
C HIS A 299 -11.08 14.31 25.14
N LEU A 300 -11.42 15.41 24.46
CA LEU A 300 -12.14 15.36 23.18
C LEU A 300 -11.29 14.77 22.04
N PHE A 301 -9.99 15.01 22.06
CA PHE A 301 -9.05 14.38 21.13
C PHE A 301 -8.97 12.87 21.38
N ASP A 302 -8.83 12.45 22.64
CA ASP A 302 -8.77 11.04 23.03
C ASP A 302 -10.06 10.29 22.62
N ALA A 303 -11.24 10.89 22.83
CA ALA A 303 -12.52 10.29 22.43
C ALA A 303 -12.65 10.07 20.91
N ARG A 304 -12.10 10.98 20.09
CA ARG A 304 -12.07 10.83 18.62
C ARG A 304 -11.07 9.77 18.19
N ALA A 305 -9.90 9.74 18.81
CA ALA A 305 -8.86 8.77 18.53
C ALA A 305 -9.34 7.32 18.72
N VAL A 306 -10.14 7.05 19.75
CA VAL A 306 -10.74 5.72 19.99
C VAL A 306 -11.64 5.26 18.85
N ILE A 307 -12.45 6.16 18.29
CA ILE A 307 -13.34 5.86 17.16
C ILE A 307 -12.52 5.58 15.90
N ASP A 308 -11.49 6.40 15.65
CA ASP A 308 -10.57 6.21 14.53
C ASP A 308 -9.80 4.88 14.62
N ASP A 309 -9.45 4.44 15.84
CA ASP A 309 -8.76 3.17 16.08
C ASP A 309 -9.67 1.97 15.80
N GLN A 310 -10.96 2.04 16.18
CA GLN A 310 -11.92 0.97 15.86
C GLN A 310 -12.11 0.79 14.35
N ILE A 311 -12.18 1.90 13.60
CA ILE A 311 -12.28 1.89 12.14
C ILE A 311 -10.98 1.34 11.53
N SER A 312 -9.82 1.79 12.02
CA SER A 312 -8.52 1.37 11.50
C SER A 312 -8.25 -0.13 11.74
N ALA A 313 -8.59 -0.65 12.92
CA ALA A 313 -8.46 -2.07 13.24
C ALA A 313 -9.35 -2.95 12.35
N GLN A 314 -10.57 -2.48 12.04
CA GLN A 314 -11.44 -3.16 11.09
C GLN A 314 -10.85 -3.15 9.67
N LEU A 315 -10.25 -2.05 9.22
CA LEU A 315 -9.55 -1.95 7.93
C LEU A 315 -8.28 -2.83 7.88
N GLU A 316 -7.55 -2.95 8.98
CA GLU A 316 -6.34 -3.78 9.04
C GLU A 316 -6.67 -5.28 8.97
N SER A 317 -7.79 -5.71 9.57
CA SER A 317 -8.30 -7.08 9.42
C SER A 317 -8.72 -7.44 7.99
N LEU A 318 -8.81 -6.44 7.12
CA LEU A 318 -9.18 -6.56 5.71
C LEU A 318 -7.97 -6.51 4.76
N HIS A 319 -6.74 -6.50 5.26
CA HIS A 319 -5.52 -6.34 4.44
C HIS A 319 -4.70 -7.63 4.29
N ASP A 320 -5.14 -8.75 4.88
CA ASP A 320 -4.43 -10.03 4.78
C ASP A 320 -4.83 -10.75 3.48
N ASP A 321 -3.93 -10.73 2.50
CA ASP A 321 -4.08 -11.35 1.19
C ASP A 321 -3.67 -12.83 1.16
N HIS A 322 -2.93 -13.32 2.17
CA HIS A 322 -2.27 -14.64 2.17
C HIS A 322 -2.72 -15.56 3.32
N GLY A 323 -3.57 -15.08 4.23
CA GLY A 323 -4.09 -15.82 5.37
C GLY A 323 -3.03 -16.09 6.45
N ASP A 324 -3.42 -16.75 7.53
CA ASP A 324 -2.54 -16.95 8.70
C ASP A 324 -1.28 -17.79 8.36
N PRO A 325 -0.07 -17.20 8.39
CA PRO A 325 1.17 -17.89 8.02
C PRO A 325 1.52 -19.04 8.98
N ALA A 326 1.13 -18.96 10.26
CA ALA A 326 1.40 -20.03 11.22
C ALA A 326 0.58 -21.29 10.90
N ALA A 327 -0.71 -21.11 10.59
CA ALA A 327 -1.58 -22.20 10.17
C ALA A 327 -1.09 -22.84 8.85
N ARG A 328 -0.57 -22.04 7.92
CA ARG A 328 0.01 -22.54 6.66
C ARG A 328 1.31 -23.32 6.88
N GLU A 329 2.20 -22.81 7.75
CA GLU A 329 3.42 -23.52 8.17
C GLU A 329 3.09 -24.91 8.74
N ASP A 330 2.15 -24.97 9.70
CA ASP A 330 1.75 -26.21 10.36
C ASP A 330 1.19 -27.22 9.34
N ASN A 331 0.28 -26.77 8.47
CA ASN A 331 -0.34 -27.62 7.45
C ASN A 331 0.71 -28.16 6.46
N LEU A 332 1.59 -27.30 5.95
CA LEU A 332 2.60 -27.71 4.99
C LEU A 332 3.66 -28.62 5.64
N THR A 333 4.05 -28.32 6.88
CA THR A 333 5.03 -29.13 7.63
C THR A 333 4.51 -30.55 7.84
N ALA A 334 3.23 -30.70 8.18
CA ALA A 334 2.60 -32.01 8.36
C ALA A 334 2.66 -32.87 7.07
N LEU A 335 2.55 -32.24 5.90
CA LEU A 335 2.61 -32.91 4.60
C LEU A 335 4.04 -33.23 4.15
N VAL A 336 4.99 -32.35 4.45
CA VAL A 336 6.38 -32.50 4.01
C VAL A 336 7.18 -33.42 4.92
N ARG A 337 6.94 -33.40 6.24
CA ARG A 337 7.72 -34.15 7.23
C ARG A 337 7.90 -35.64 6.89
N PRO A 338 6.87 -36.40 6.44
CA PRO A 338 7.05 -37.80 6.06
C PRO A 338 7.93 -38.02 4.82
N MET A 339 8.19 -36.98 4.03
CA MET A 339 8.99 -37.02 2.81
C MET A 339 10.45 -36.63 3.05
N LEU A 340 10.77 -36.05 4.22
CA LEU A 340 12.13 -35.67 4.58
C LEU A 340 12.92 -36.92 4.97
N GLY A 341 14.10 -37.09 4.38
CA GLY A 341 15.04 -38.12 4.79
C GLY A 341 15.80 -37.74 6.07
N ASP A 342 16.58 -38.67 6.60
CA ASP A 342 17.37 -38.48 7.84
C ASP A 342 18.41 -37.37 7.74
N LYS A 343 18.87 -37.06 6.52
CA LYS A 343 19.83 -35.98 6.24
C LYS A 343 19.15 -34.86 5.48
N LEU A 344 18.96 -33.73 6.17
CA LEU A 344 18.43 -32.51 5.57
C LEU A 344 19.54 -31.79 4.76
N PRO A 345 19.20 -31.15 3.62
CA PRO A 345 20.14 -30.31 2.89
C PRO A 345 20.60 -29.10 3.74
N ASP A 346 21.87 -28.72 3.63
CA ASP A 346 22.38 -27.50 4.24
C ASP A 346 21.83 -26.25 3.50
N ALA A 347 21.60 -25.16 4.25
CA ALA A 347 21.18 -23.89 3.69
C ALA A 347 22.20 -23.31 2.68
N ARG A 348 21.73 -22.89 1.51
CA ARG A 348 22.52 -22.24 0.46
C ARG A 348 22.71 -20.76 0.75
N THR A 349 23.54 -20.46 1.74
CA THR A 349 23.83 -19.07 2.15
C THR A 349 24.89 -18.41 1.26
N GLU A 350 25.88 -19.15 0.77
CA GLU A 350 26.95 -18.59 -0.07
C GLU A 350 26.46 -18.02 -1.41
N PRO A 351 25.65 -18.73 -2.23
CA PRO A 351 25.15 -18.20 -3.49
C PRO A 351 24.31 -16.92 -3.30
N TRP A 352 23.49 -16.90 -2.25
CA TRP A 352 22.66 -15.76 -1.90
C TRP A 352 23.50 -14.54 -1.48
N ASN A 353 24.47 -14.76 -0.59
CA ASN A 353 25.39 -13.71 -0.16
C ASN A 353 26.24 -13.18 -1.32
N ALA A 354 26.66 -14.05 -2.25
CA ALA A 354 27.35 -13.63 -3.45
C ALA A 354 26.44 -12.76 -4.32
N ALA A 355 25.17 -13.13 -4.52
CA ALA A 355 24.21 -12.35 -5.29
C ALA A 355 24.00 -10.94 -4.74
N ARG A 356 23.83 -10.81 -3.42
CA ARG A 356 23.66 -9.52 -2.74
C ARG A 356 24.90 -8.62 -2.82
N LYS A 357 26.07 -9.19 -3.12
CA LYS A 357 27.36 -8.48 -3.24
C LYS A 357 27.72 -8.05 -4.67
N ARG A 358 26.90 -8.40 -5.67
CA ARG A 358 27.20 -8.11 -7.09
C ARG A 358 26.79 -6.71 -7.52
N GLY A 359 27.67 -6.05 -8.28
CA GLY A 359 27.38 -4.80 -8.98
C GLY A 359 26.88 -3.69 -8.03
N ALA A 360 25.82 -3.00 -8.42
CA ALA A 360 25.21 -1.95 -7.62
C ALA A 360 24.31 -2.47 -6.47
N THR A 361 24.05 -3.79 -6.41
CA THR A 361 23.11 -4.39 -5.46
C THR A 361 23.35 -3.99 -4.00
N PRO A 362 24.57 -4.05 -3.44
CA PRO A 362 24.81 -3.65 -2.05
C PRO A 362 24.37 -2.22 -1.75
N LEU A 363 24.66 -1.30 -2.68
CA LEU A 363 24.39 0.12 -2.49
C LEU A 363 22.89 0.42 -2.62
N ILE A 364 22.21 -0.23 -3.57
CA ILE A 364 20.75 -0.14 -3.71
C ILE A 364 20.08 -0.67 -2.44
N LEU A 365 20.47 -1.85 -1.94
CA LEU A 365 19.92 -2.42 -0.71
C LEU A 365 20.15 -1.48 0.50
N ALA A 366 21.33 -0.88 0.62
CA ALA A 366 21.65 0.08 1.68
C ALA A 366 20.81 1.36 1.59
N HIS A 367 20.61 1.90 0.38
CA HIS A 367 19.76 3.08 0.17
C HIS A 367 18.31 2.80 0.57
N TYR A 368 17.74 1.68 0.11
CA TYR A 368 16.36 1.33 0.48
C TYR A 368 16.22 1.01 1.97
N LYS A 369 17.25 0.43 2.61
CA LYS A 369 17.24 0.18 4.06
C LYS A 369 17.20 1.49 4.85
N SER A 370 17.85 2.54 4.36
CA SER A 370 17.89 3.86 5.00
C SER A 370 16.56 4.62 4.93
N ILE A 371 15.56 4.11 4.19
CA ILE A 371 14.24 4.75 4.08
C ILE A 371 13.52 4.78 5.44
N SER A 372 13.63 3.73 6.26
CA SER A 372 13.03 3.72 7.60
C SER A 372 13.62 4.83 8.48
N ASP A 373 14.94 5.01 8.45
CA ASP A 373 15.63 6.04 9.23
C ASP A 373 15.19 7.44 8.80
N MET A 374 15.03 7.65 7.48
CA MET A 374 14.48 8.88 6.93
C MET A 374 13.04 9.12 7.39
N GLN A 375 12.19 8.09 7.34
CA GLN A 375 10.79 8.17 7.77
C GLN A 375 10.67 8.46 9.28
N ASP A 376 11.53 7.88 10.12
CA ASP A 376 11.58 8.16 11.55
C ASP A 376 12.00 9.62 11.83
N LEU A 377 12.98 10.12 11.08
CA LEU A 377 13.38 11.54 11.13
C LEU A 377 12.25 12.46 10.66
N GLN A 378 11.53 12.09 9.60
CA GLN A 378 10.37 12.82 9.11
C GLN A 378 9.23 12.83 10.15
N ALA A 379 8.93 11.68 10.76
CA ALA A 379 7.87 11.52 11.76
C ALA A 379 8.13 12.34 13.03
N THR A 380 9.41 12.56 13.37
CA THR A 380 9.83 13.39 14.50
C THR A 380 10.03 14.86 14.14
N GLY A 381 9.69 15.27 12.91
CA GLY A 381 9.81 16.65 12.44
C GLY A 381 11.24 17.10 12.12
N ASN A 382 12.21 16.19 12.13
CA ASN A 382 13.61 16.49 11.82
C ASN A 382 13.86 16.52 10.31
N TYR A 383 13.19 17.42 9.61
CA TYR A 383 13.20 17.47 8.15
C TYR A 383 14.58 17.79 7.55
N SER A 384 15.45 18.49 8.27
CA SER A 384 16.82 18.76 7.80
C SER A 384 17.66 17.48 7.73
N LYS A 385 17.63 16.64 8.76
CA LYS A 385 18.31 15.34 8.72
C LYS A 385 17.62 14.37 7.77
N ALA A 386 16.29 14.34 7.74
CA ALA A 386 15.54 13.52 6.79
C ALA A 386 15.90 13.86 5.34
N LEU A 387 16.08 15.15 5.02
CA LEU A 387 16.55 15.60 3.71
C LEU A 387 17.97 15.10 3.38
N GLN A 388 18.90 15.08 4.35
CA GLN A 388 20.25 14.55 4.13
C GLN A 388 20.22 13.06 3.80
N VAL A 389 19.41 12.29 4.53
CA VAL A 389 19.21 10.86 4.26
C VAL A 389 18.55 10.68 2.89
N ALA A 390 17.48 11.41 2.58
CA ALA A 390 16.82 11.34 1.27
C ALA A 390 17.75 11.72 0.10
N THR A 391 18.66 12.67 0.31
CA THR A 391 19.69 13.04 -0.69
C THR A 391 20.63 11.88 -0.95
N THR A 392 21.02 11.14 0.09
CA THR A 392 21.85 9.94 -0.02
C THR A 392 21.09 8.83 -0.75
N ILE A 393 19.85 8.57 -0.35
CA ILE A 393 18.98 7.54 -0.95
C ILE A 393 18.74 7.80 -2.44
N ALA A 394 18.64 9.05 -2.88
CA ALA A 394 18.41 9.43 -4.28
C ALA A 394 19.71 9.81 -5.01
N SER A 395 20.77 9.02 -4.80
CA SER A 395 22.10 9.23 -5.40
C SER A 395 22.69 7.94 -5.99
N GLY A 396 23.76 8.07 -6.76
CA GLY A 396 24.46 6.93 -7.37
C GLY A 396 23.50 6.02 -8.16
N PRO A 397 23.46 4.70 -7.89
CA PRO A 397 22.65 3.75 -8.65
C PRO A 397 21.14 3.91 -8.46
N THR A 398 20.69 4.69 -7.46
CA THR A 398 19.26 4.95 -7.22
C THR A 398 18.87 6.41 -7.53
N ALA A 399 19.72 7.15 -8.26
CA ALA A 399 19.52 8.57 -8.53
C ALA A 399 18.30 8.89 -9.41
N ASP A 400 17.80 7.91 -10.15
CA ASP A 400 16.62 7.96 -11.01
C ASP A 400 15.51 6.97 -10.60
N HIS A 401 15.73 6.19 -9.54
CA HIS A 401 14.72 5.29 -9.00
C HIS A 401 13.52 6.07 -8.47
N ALA A 402 12.32 5.60 -8.79
CA ALA A 402 11.09 6.32 -8.57
C ALA A 402 10.85 6.70 -7.08
N TYR A 403 10.93 5.72 -6.19
CA TYR A 403 10.68 5.97 -4.76
C TYR A 403 11.74 6.89 -4.12
N PRO A 404 13.05 6.66 -4.29
CA PRO A 404 14.10 7.59 -3.90
C PRO A 404 13.90 9.04 -4.36
N VAL A 405 13.66 9.28 -5.66
CA VAL A 405 13.50 10.66 -6.16
C VAL A 405 12.22 11.32 -5.65
N PHE A 406 11.16 10.53 -5.46
CA PHE A 406 9.93 11.00 -4.82
C PHE A 406 10.20 11.44 -3.37
N LEU A 407 10.87 10.60 -2.59
CA LEU A 407 11.21 10.90 -1.19
C LEU A 407 12.06 12.17 -1.09
N LEU A 408 13.08 12.31 -1.93
CA LEU A 408 13.91 13.52 -1.97
C LEU A 408 13.09 14.77 -2.32
N SER A 409 12.27 14.70 -3.38
CA SER A 409 11.42 15.83 -3.78
C SER A 409 10.43 16.23 -2.68
N ASN A 410 9.85 15.26 -1.97
CA ASN A 410 8.96 15.52 -0.84
C ASN A 410 9.71 16.12 0.36
N MET A 411 10.89 15.60 0.70
CA MET A 411 11.67 16.14 1.81
C MET A 411 12.14 17.57 1.52
N MET A 412 12.42 17.91 0.27
CA MET A 412 12.71 19.30 -0.13
C MET A 412 11.53 20.24 0.17
N THR A 413 10.30 19.78 -0.07
CA THR A 413 9.07 20.52 0.29
C THR A 413 8.94 20.70 1.79
N LEU A 414 9.04 19.62 2.57
CA LEU A 414 8.83 19.65 4.02
C LEU A 414 9.89 20.48 4.76
N SER A 415 11.15 20.38 4.31
CA SER A 415 12.26 21.16 4.85
C SER A 415 12.28 22.61 4.35
N ARG A 416 11.43 22.97 3.38
CA ARG A 416 11.45 24.27 2.68
C ARG A 416 12.84 24.61 2.11
N SER A 417 13.60 23.60 1.71
CA SER A 417 15.01 23.75 1.31
C SER A 417 15.20 24.09 -0.17
N ALA A 418 14.18 23.88 -1.00
CA ALA A 418 14.27 24.13 -2.44
C ALA A 418 12.96 24.66 -3.04
N PRO A 419 13.01 25.53 -4.07
CA PRO A 419 11.82 26.01 -4.76
C PRO A 419 11.16 24.90 -5.60
N PRO A 420 9.88 25.04 -6.00
CA PRO A 420 9.14 24.03 -6.75
C PRO A 420 9.83 23.53 -8.03
N ASP A 421 10.49 24.43 -8.78
CA ASP A 421 11.19 24.07 -10.01
C ASP A 421 12.35 23.09 -9.75
N THR A 422 13.12 23.27 -8.66
CA THR A 422 14.19 22.33 -8.27
C THR A 422 13.62 20.98 -7.83
N GLN A 423 12.50 20.98 -7.10
CA GLN A 423 11.83 19.75 -6.68
C GLN A 423 11.30 18.95 -7.89
N ALA A 424 10.79 19.65 -8.92
CA ALA A 424 10.37 19.04 -10.17
C ALA A 424 11.55 18.49 -10.98
N GLN A 425 12.71 19.15 -10.96
CA GLN A 425 13.93 18.63 -11.59
C GLN A 425 14.40 17.31 -10.95
N VAL A 426 14.23 17.14 -9.63
CA VAL A 426 14.51 15.85 -8.96
C VAL A 426 13.60 14.74 -9.49
N LEU A 427 12.29 14.97 -9.59
CA LEU A 427 11.34 13.98 -10.13
C LEU A 427 11.64 13.66 -11.60
N ARG A 428 12.07 14.67 -12.38
CA ARG A 428 12.44 14.50 -13.79
C ARG A 428 13.56 13.49 -14.00
N ARG A 429 14.41 13.23 -12.99
CA ARG A 429 15.45 12.18 -13.07
C ARG A 429 14.85 10.81 -13.40
N ASN A 430 13.63 10.49 -12.93
CA ASN A 430 12.99 9.21 -13.23
C ASN A 430 12.70 8.99 -14.72
N LEU A 431 12.69 10.03 -15.57
CA LEU A 431 12.60 9.86 -17.02
C LEU A 431 13.79 9.08 -17.62
N ALA A 432 14.94 9.10 -16.94
CA ALA A 432 16.12 8.32 -17.30
C ALA A 432 16.06 6.86 -16.83
N SER A 433 15.15 6.52 -15.90
CA SER A 433 15.01 5.16 -15.38
C SER A 433 14.54 4.21 -16.48
N ARG A 434 15.11 3.00 -16.50
CA ARG A 434 14.62 1.85 -17.27
C ARG A 434 13.16 1.54 -16.94
N ASP A 435 12.80 1.67 -15.67
CA ASP A 435 11.47 1.41 -15.14
C ASP A 435 10.88 2.71 -14.59
N ARG A 436 10.36 3.53 -15.50
CA ARG A 436 9.65 4.77 -15.12
C ARG A 436 8.41 4.43 -14.31
N SER A 437 8.11 5.24 -13.31
CA SER A 437 6.92 5.08 -12.46
C SER A 437 5.83 6.07 -12.85
N TRP A 438 4.60 5.57 -13.03
CA TRP A 438 3.43 6.41 -13.31
C TRP A 438 3.17 7.41 -12.18
N ALA A 439 3.39 7.01 -10.93
CA ALA A 439 3.26 7.87 -9.75
C ALA A 439 4.15 9.12 -9.84
N VAL A 440 5.41 8.93 -10.22
CA VAL A 440 6.38 10.02 -10.37
C VAL A 440 6.03 10.89 -11.56
N GLN A 441 5.59 10.27 -12.67
CA GLN A 441 5.19 10.98 -13.88
C GLN A 441 3.95 11.86 -13.66
N THR A 442 2.92 11.36 -13.00
CA THR A 442 1.71 12.14 -12.66
C THR A 442 2.01 13.25 -11.67
N ASN A 443 2.88 13.00 -10.67
CA ASN A 443 3.32 14.05 -9.74
C ASN A 443 4.07 15.17 -10.47
N LEU A 444 4.95 14.81 -11.41
CA LEU A 444 5.67 15.77 -12.24
C LEU A 444 4.72 16.54 -13.17
N ALA A 445 3.76 15.87 -13.81
CA ALA A 445 2.74 16.50 -14.65
C ALA A 445 1.94 17.56 -13.87
N ASN A 446 1.51 17.23 -12.64
CA ASN A 446 0.80 18.16 -11.75
C ASN A 446 1.66 19.40 -11.42
N ARG A 447 2.95 19.21 -11.12
CA ARG A 447 3.85 20.33 -10.81
C ARG A 447 4.11 21.23 -12.03
N ILE A 448 4.22 20.64 -13.22
CA ILE A 448 4.32 21.41 -14.47
C ILE A 448 3.01 22.16 -14.72
N GLY A 449 1.87 21.48 -14.57
CA GLY A 449 0.52 22.00 -14.79
C GLY A 449 0.14 23.18 -13.89
N GLN A 450 0.66 23.23 -12.66
CA GLN A 450 0.49 24.38 -11.76
C GLN A 450 1.05 25.68 -12.32
N LYS A 451 2.10 25.62 -13.16
CA LYS A 451 2.74 26.78 -13.78
C LYS A 451 2.26 27.01 -15.21
N ASP A 452 2.12 25.93 -15.97
CA ASP A 452 1.66 25.92 -17.35
C ASP A 452 0.75 24.70 -17.57
N PRO A 453 -0.58 24.86 -17.49
CA PRO A 453 -1.54 23.77 -17.65
C PRO A 453 -1.38 23.01 -18.98
N LYS A 454 -1.04 23.71 -20.07
CA LYS A 454 -0.88 23.08 -21.40
C LYS A 454 0.35 22.19 -21.44
N GLN A 455 1.47 22.62 -20.87
CA GLN A 455 2.66 21.78 -20.77
C GLN A 455 2.45 20.60 -19.82
N GLY A 456 1.72 20.80 -18.71
CA GLY A 456 1.37 19.73 -17.78
C GLY A 456 0.52 18.65 -18.44
N GLU A 457 -0.50 19.05 -19.19
CA GLU A 457 -1.34 18.15 -19.97
C GLU A 457 -0.55 17.39 -21.04
N ALA A 458 0.25 18.11 -21.84
CA ALA A 458 1.06 17.51 -22.89
C ALA A 458 2.05 16.48 -22.32
N PHE A 459 2.68 16.80 -21.18
CA PHE A 459 3.56 15.87 -20.48
C PHE A 459 2.78 14.65 -19.94
N LEU A 460 1.63 14.86 -19.29
CA LEU A 460 0.79 13.77 -18.80
C LEU A 460 0.40 12.80 -19.91
N LEU A 461 -0.10 13.32 -21.04
CA LEU A 461 -0.55 12.51 -22.17
C LEU A 461 0.62 11.75 -22.81
N GLN A 462 1.80 12.38 -22.91
CA GLN A 462 3.01 11.69 -23.36
C GLN A 462 3.36 10.50 -22.46
N GLN A 463 3.25 10.67 -21.13
CA GLN A 463 3.50 9.58 -20.20
C GLN A 463 2.38 8.53 -20.27
N PHE A 464 1.11 8.93 -20.41
CA PHE A 464 -0.02 8.03 -20.58
C PHE A 464 0.17 7.10 -21.79
N ASP A 465 0.68 7.63 -22.91
CA ASP A 465 1.06 6.84 -24.08
C ASP A 465 2.26 5.92 -23.82
N TYR A 466 3.27 6.37 -23.07
CA TYR A 466 4.42 5.54 -22.68
C TYR A 466 4.00 4.29 -21.88
N PHE A 467 3.02 4.43 -20.98
CA PHE A 467 2.45 3.31 -20.21
C PHE A 467 1.42 2.49 -20.98
N GLY A 468 1.28 2.70 -22.30
CA GLY A 468 0.35 1.97 -23.15
C GLY A 468 -1.12 2.21 -22.80
N ARG A 469 -1.42 3.31 -22.09
CA ARG A 469 -2.77 3.66 -21.61
C ARG A 469 -3.45 2.55 -20.81
N THR A 470 -2.65 1.81 -20.04
CA THR A 470 -3.18 0.68 -19.28
C THR A 470 -4.26 1.09 -18.27
N SER A 471 -5.15 0.16 -17.94
CA SER A 471 -6.38 0.42 -17.17
C SER A 471 -6.13 1.19 -15.86
N VAL A 472 -5.07 0.84 -15.13
CA VAL A 472 -4.69 1.48 -13.84
C VAL A 472 -4.25 2.94 -13.95
N THR A 473 -3.89 3.42 -15.15
CA THR A 473 -3.43 4.81 -15.34
C THR A 473 -4.58 5.81 -15.53
N TRP A 474 -5.75 5.34 -15.99
CA TRP A 474 -6.90 6.18 -16.32
C TRP A 474 -7.43 7.04 -15.17
N PRO A 475 -7.58 6.53 -13.93
CA PRO A 475 -8.09 7.34 -12.83
C PRO A 475 -7.24 8.60 -12.58
N ASN A 476 -5.91 8.53 -12.68
CA ASN A 476 -5.06 9.71 -12.50
C ASN A 476 -5.23 10.72 -13.64
N VAL A 477 -5.41 10.26 -14.89
CA VAL A 477 -5.68 11.14 -16.02
C VAL A 477 -7.02 11.86 -15.84
N VAL A 478 -8.07 11.13 -15.48
CA VAL A 478 -9.39 11.71 -15.17
C VAL A 478 -9.28 12.74 -14.04
N SER A 479 -8.60 12.39 -12.95
CA SER A 479 -8.38 13.26 -11.78
C SER A 479 -7.65 14.54 -12.16
N TRP A 480 -6.65 14.45 -13.05
CA TRP A 480 -5.86 15.59 -13.50
C TRP A 480 -6.75 16.65 -14.18
N TYR A 481 -7.58 16.25 -15.14
CA TYR A 481 -8.49 17.19 -15.82
C TYR A 481 -9.48 17.82 -14.84
N ARG A 482 -10.00 17.03 -13.90
CA ARG A 482 -10.90 17.53 -12.86
C ARG A 482 -10.21 18.60 -12.00
N GLU A 483 -9.00 18.32 -11.53
CA GLU A 483 -8.22 19.20 -10.65
C GLU A 483 -7.78 20.49 -11.34
N HIS A 484 -7.64 20.46 -12.66
CA HIS A 484 -7.31 21.64 -13.47
C HIS A 484 -8.56 22.35 -14.05
N GLY A 485 -9.76 21.98 -13.59
CA GLY A 485 -11.02 22.68 -13.87
C GLY A 485 -11.82 22.20 -15.08
N ASP A 486 -11.32 21.22 -15.84
CA ASP A 486 -12.02 20.64 -16.99
C ASP A 486 -12.86 19.42 -16.60
N ILE A 487 -13.94 19.69 -15.86
CA ILE A 487 -14.87 18.68 -15.36
C ILE A 487 -15.57 17.92 -16.50
N ASN A 488 -15.83 18.59 -17.62
CA ASN A 488 -16.49 17.97 -18.77
C ASN A 488 -15.57 16.93 -19.42
N ARG A 489 -14.29 17.27 -19.62
CA ARG A 489 -13.31 16.32 -20.13
C ARG A 489 -13.06 15.18 -19.16
N ALA A 490 -13.00 15.45 -17.86
CA ALA A 490 -12.87 14.41 -16.84
C ALA A 490 -14.02 13.38 -16.92
N LYS A 491 -15.27 13.83 -17.03
CA LYS A 491 -16.45 12.94 -17.19
C LYS A 491 -16.43 12.15 -18.49
N GLN A 492 -16.00 12.76 -19.60
CA GLN A 492 -15.84 12.06 -20.87
C GLN A 492 -14.79 10.95 -20.75
N LEU A 493 -13.61 11.26 -20.21
CA LEU A 493 -12.53 10.29 -20.02
C LEU A 493 -12.91 9.17 -19.06
N ALA A 494 -13.67 9.46 -17.99
CA ALA A 494 -14.20 8.43 -17.10
C ALA A 494 -15.18 7.50 -17.83
N THR A 495 -15.97 8.05 -18.75
CA THR A 495 -16.88 7.26 -19.60
C THR A 495 -16.09 6.37 -20.57
N THR A 496 -15.02 6.87 -21.18
CA THR A 496 -14.12 6.03 -21.99
C THR A 496 -13.48 4.95 -21.13
N CYS A 497 -12.89 5.32 -19.99
CA CYS A 497 -12.25 4.38 -19.06
C CYS A 497 -13.18 3.22 -18.68
N TRP A 498 -14.40 3.47 -18.19
CA TRP A 498 -15.27 2.38 -17.76
C TRP A 498 -15.84 1.53 -18.91
N THR A 499 -15.65 1.98 -20.17
CA THR A 499 -16.19 1.31 -21.37
C THR A 499 -15.12 0.39 -21.93
N GLU A 500 -13.88 0.85 -21.96
CA GLU A 500 -12.70 0.08 -22.36
C GLU A 500 -12.21 -0.85 -21.23
N HIS A 501 -12.42 -0.45 -19.98
CA HIS A 501 -11.96 -1.13 -18.76
C HIS A 501 -13.08 -1.20 -17.71
N PRO A 502 -14.07 -2.10 -17.86
CA PRO A 502 -15.19 -2.24 -16.93
C PRO A 502 -14.78 -2.44 -15.47
N GLU A 503 -13.66 -3.12 -15.22
CA GLU A 503 -13.06 -3.33 -13.89
C GLU A 503 -12.64 -2.02 -13.22
N MET A 504 -12.32 -0.99 -13.99
CA MET A 504 -11.93 0.34 -13.49
C MET A 504 -13.11 1.30 -13.32
N ARG A 505 -14.35 0.85 -13.57
CA ARG A 505 -15.55 1.69 -13.52
C ARG A 505 -15.66 2.53 -12.26
N ALA A 506 -15.56 1.90 -11.09
CA ALA A 506 -15.69 2.57 -9.80
C ALA A 506 -14.62 3.66 -9.62
N ALA A 507 -13.36 3.33 -9.88
CA ALA A 507 -12.22 4.23 -9.72
C ALA A 507 -12.31 5.44 -10.67
N CYS A 508 -12.63 5.21 -11.94
CA CYS A 508 -12.75 6.29 -12.92
C CYS A 508 -13.95 7.22 -12.66
N VAL A 509 -15.07 6.66 -12.18
CA VAL A 509 -16.21 7.49 -11.75
C VAL A 509 -15.82 8.38 -10.59
N ALA A 510 -15.23 7.80 -9.54
CA ALA A 510 -14.80 8.54 -8.36
C ALA A 510 -13.79 9.64 -8.74
N ALA A 511 -12.85 9.35 -9.64
CA ALA A 511 -11.87 10.32 -10.14
C ALA A 511 -12.53 11.50 -10.89
N SER A 512 -13.70 11.31 -11.50
CA SER A 512 -14.40 12.37 -12.26
C SER A 512 -15.30 13.28 -11.40
N GLN A 513 -15.62 12.85 -10.18
CA GLN A 513 -16.51 13.59 -9.29
C GLN A 513 -15.76 14.72 -8.58
N ALA A 514 -16.38 15.90 -8.51
CA ALA A 514 -15.88 17.02 -7.70
C ALA A 514 -15.98 16.66 -6.21
N PRO A 515 -15.07 17.15 -5.34
CA PRO A 515 -15.22 17.00 -3.90
C PRO A 515 -16.59 17.54 -3.48
N ALA A 516 -17.40 16.73 -2.81
CA ALA A 516 -18.68 17.18 -2.28
C ALA A 516 -18.43 18.41 -1.38
N GLN A 517 -19.11 19.52 -1.67
CA GLN A 517 -19.10 20.66 -0.76
C GLN A 517 -19.55 20.18 0.61
N LYS A 518 -18.70 20.44 1.62
CA LYS A 518 -18.83 20.15 3.05
C LYS A 518 -20.16 20.62 3.67
N LYS A 519 -21.30 20.02 3.33
CA LYS A 519 -22.60 20.26 3.96
C LYS A 519 -23.50 19.03 3.88
N SER A 520 -23.37 18.14 4.88
CA SER A 520 -24.50 17.60 5.69
C SER A 520 -24.24 16.24 6.33
N ASP A 521 -23.22 15.49 5.93
CA ASP A 521 -23.22 14.04 6.23
C ASP A 521 -22.55 13.64 7.56
N ASP A 522 -21.92 14.58 8.28
CA ASP A 522 -21.42 14.35 9.65
C ASP A 522 -22.54 14.08 10.68
N GLN A 523 -23.82 14.23 10.31
CA GLN A 523 -24.94 14.00 11.23
C GLN A 523 -25.64 12.64 11.15
N ALA A 524 -25.27 11.73 10.24
CA ALA A 524 -26.16 10.60 9.96
C ALA A 524 -25.53 9.20 9.89
N GLY A 525 -24.38 8.91 10.53
CA GLY A 525 -23.93 7.52 10.77
C GLY A 525 -23.94 6.58 9.55
N GLY A 526 -23.89 7.12 8.34
CA GLY A 526 -24.17 6.38 7.10
C GLY A 526 -23.06 5.40 6.75
N PHE A 527 -21.82 5.73 7.15
CA PHE A 527 -20.66 4.86 7.00
C PHE A 527 -20.77 3.59 7.86
N SER A 528 -21.14 3.72 9.14
CA SER A 528 -21.38 2.57 10.04
C SER A 528 -22.46 1.65 9.48
N LYS A 529 -23.60 2.21 9.03
CA LYS A 529 -24.70 1.42 8.47
C LYS A 529 -24.34 0.71 7.17
N ALA A 530 -23.47 1.30 6.35
CA ALA A 530 -23.01 0.66 5.12
C ALA A 530 -22.06 -0.51 5.41
N VAL A 531 -21.15 -0.35 6.39
CA VAL A 531 -20.24 -1.41 6.85
C VAL A 531 -21.02 -2.54 7.53
N ASP A 532 -21.97 -2.23 8.41
CA ASP A 532 -22.82 -3.22 9.08
C ASP A 532 -23.63 -4.06 8.08
N LYS A 533 -24.16 -3.42 7.04
CA LYS A 533 -24.91 -4.10 5.97
C LYS A 533 -24.03 -5.04 5.13
N MET A 534 -22.76 -4.66 4.88
CA MET A 534 -21.79 -5.52 4.20
C MET A 534 -21.39 -6.72 5.06
N LEU A 535 -21.22 -6.52 6.37
CA LEU A 535 -20.91 -7.58 7.32
C LEU A 535 -22.05 -8.61 7.45
N ASP A 536 -23.30 -8.15 7.44
CA ASP A 536 -24.47 -9.05 7.47
C ASP A 536 -24.62 -9.84 6.16
N GLN A 537 -24.26 -9.25 5.02
CA GLN A 537 -24.22 -9.97 3.74
C GLN A 537 -23.06 -10.99 3.69
N ALA A 538 -21.91 -10.68 4.28
CA ALA A 538 -20.78 -11.60 4.38
C ALA A 538 -21.08 -12.80 5.30
N LYS A 539 -21.81 -12.59 6.40
CA LYS A 539 -22.26 -13.66 7.31
C LYS A 539 -23.24 -14.63 6.64
N GLY A 540 -24.03 -14.17 5.68
CA GLY A 540 -24.98 -15.00 4.93
C GLY A 540 -24.34 -15.92 3.87
N LEU A 541 -23.05 -15.71 3.56
CA LEU A 541 -22.30 -16.45 2.52
C LEU A 541 -21.35 -17.52 3.09
N LEU A 542 -21.28 -17.65 4.41
CA LEU A 542 -20.55 -18.73 5.08
C LEU A 542 -21.46 -19.98 5.17
N PRO A 543 -21.03 -21.17 4.72
CA PRO A 543 -21.75 -22.39 5.05
C PRO A 543 -21.72 -22.61 6.57
N LYS A 544 -22.85 -23.06 7.13
CA LYS A 544 -22.98 -23.44 8.55
C LYS A 544 -22.10 -24.62 8.92
#